data_AF-A0A3N7APX1-F1
#
_entry.id   AF-A0A3N7APX1-F1
#
_cell.length_a   1.000
_cell.length_b   1.000
_cell.length_c   1.000
_cell.angle_alpha   90.00
_cell.angle_beta   90.00
_cell.angle_gamma   90.00
#
_symmetry.space_group_name_H-M   'P 1'
#
loop_
_entity.id
_entity.type
_entity.pdbx_description
1 polymer ?
#
loop_
_entity_poly.entity_id
_entity_poly.type
_entity_poly.pdbx_seq_one_letter_code
_entity_poly.pdbx_strand_id
1 'polypeptide(L)'
;MIRTFYYDSSSDEGIESSEAREMTLENALETFYNLSEEKGSFIGFKTNDKIIQFDWNDDNLWMADIPDPQKRGSFQKECDYDQCVDIIKSAFDNPNWQIPNDFGFMSW
;
A
#
# COMPACT_ATOMS: atom_id res chain seq x y z
N MET A 1 1.98 -11.70 -10.18
CA MET A 1 3.28 -11.28 -9.61
C MET A 1 3.10 -9.85 -9.13
N ILE A 2 3.60 -9.51 -7.94
CA ILE A 2 3.39 -8.20 -7.33
C ILE A 2 4.59 -7.31 -7.59
N ARG A 3 4.33 -6.07 -8.02
CA ARG A 3 5.34 -5.04 -8.24
C ARG A 3 5.19 -3.96 -7.18
N THR A 4 6.27 -3.66 -6.46
CA THR A 4 6.31 -2.68 -5.38
C THR A 4 6.86 -1.35 -5.87
N PHE A 5 6.28 -0.27 -5.36
CA PHE A 5 6.74 1.10 -5.50
C PHE A 5 6.62 1.78 -4.14
N TYR A 6 7.41 2.80 -3.86
CA TYR A 6 7.38 3.48 -2.57
C TYR A 6 8.04 4.85 -2.68
N TYR A 7 7.80 5.69 -1.69
CA TYR A 7 8.50 6.95 -1.50
C TYR A 7 8.68 7.18 0.00
N ASP A 8 9.88 7.55 0.40
CA ASP A 8 10.22 7.97 1.75
C ASP A 8 10.45 9.47 1.76
N SER A 9 9.57 10.20 2.47
CA SER A 9 9.63 11.66 2.55
C SER A 9 10.84 12.18 3.32
N SER A 10 11.37 11.40 4.28
CA SER A 10 12.49 11.81 5.11
C SER A 10 13.83 11.78 4.36
N SER A 11 14.01 10.79 3.48
CA SER A 11 15.21 10.64 2.67
C SER A 11 15.08 11.21 1.26
N ASP A 12 13.86 11.54 0.81
CA ASP A 12 13.54 11.90 -0.57
C ASP A 12 13.96 10.81 -1.57
N GLU A 13 13.77 9.55 -1.20
CA GLU A 13 14.12 8.38 -2.02
C GLU A 13 12.91 7.48 -2.27
N GLY A 14 12.91 6.75 -3.37
CA GLY A 14 11.81 5.87 -3.69
C GLY A 14 11.95 5.16 -5.03
N ILE A 15 10.92 4.38 -5.35
CA ILE A 15 10.70 3.79 -6.67
C ILE A 15 9.37 4.33 -7.15
N GLU A 16 9.39 5.05 -8.28
CA GLU A 16 8.15 5.55 -8.88
C GLU A 16 7.20 4.42 -9.26
N SER A 17 5.89 4.71 -9.25
CA SER A 17 4.89 3.70 -9.59
C SER A 17 5.00 3.21 -11.04
N SER A 18 5.51 4.03 -11.96
CA SER A 18 5.84 3.72 -13.36
C SER A 18 6.98 2.69 -13.46
N GLU A 19 7.90 2.73 -12.50
CA GLU A 19 9.10 1.89 -12.41
C GLU A 19 8.99 0.77 -11.36
N ALA A 20 7.78 0.51 -10.86
CA ALA A 20 7.52 -0.48 -9.82
C ALA A 20 8.24 -1.81 -10.11
N ARG A 21 8.90 -2.40 -9.11
CA ARG A 21 9.77 -3.56 -9.31
C ARG A 21 9.18 -4.80 -8.64
N GLU A 22 9.40 -5.96 -9.24
CA GLU A 22 9.06 -7.21 -8.59
C GLU A 22 9.88 -7.36 -7.30
N MET A 23 9.19 -7.65 -6.19
CA MET A 23 9.81 -7.90 -4.89
C MET A 23 9.27 -9.20 -4.31
N THR A 24 10.07 -9.84 -3.45
CA THR A 24 9.58 -10.88 -2.54
C THR A 24 8.75 -10.24 -1.43
N LEU A 25 7.90 -11.04 -0.78
CA LEU A 25 7.18 -10.59 0.42
C LEU A 25 8.15 -10.07 1.50
N GLU A 26 9.30 -10.74 1.67
CA GLU A 26 10.33 -10.33 2.63
C GLU A 26 10.88 -8.93 2.33
N ASN A 27 11.31 -8.67 1.09
CA ASN A 27 11.84 -7.36 0.71
C ASN A 27 10.76 -6.27 0.77
N ALA A 28 9.52 -6.61 0.43
CA ALA A 28 8.38 -5.70 0.55
C ALA A 28 8.12 -5.30 2.01
N LEU A 29 8.14 -6.26 2.93
CA LEU A 29 7.99 -6.01 4.36
C LEU A 29 9.19 -5.24 4.91
N GLU A 30 10.41 -5.59 4.52
CA GLU A 30 11.61 -4.83 4.90
C GLU A 30 11.52 -3.36 4.43
N THR A 31 11.06 -3.13 3.21
CA THR A 31 10.82 -1.76 2.70
C THR A 31 9.77 -1.05 3.54
N PHE A 32 8.66 -1.71 3.87
CA PHE A 32 7.62 -1.13 4.72
C PHE A 32 8.13 -0.80 6.14
N TYR A 33 8.94 -1.67 6.72
CA TYR A 33 9.49 -1.49 8.07
C TYR A 33 10.53 -0.38 8.16
N ASN A 34 11.19 -0.07 7.05
CA ASN A 34 12.20 0.98 6.97
C ASN A 34 11.65 2.32 6.46
N LEU A 35 10.38 2.38 6.05
CA LEU A 35 9.74 3.64 5.69
C LEU A 35 9.61 4.54 6.90
N SER A 36 9.94 5.80 6.70
CA SER A 36 9.77 6.84 7.70
C SER A 36 8.30 7.07 8.01
N GLU A 37 8.05 7.28 9.28
CA GLU A 37 6.80 7.78 9.84
C GLU A 37 6.65 9.30 9.60
N GLU A 38 6.91 9.73 8.36
CA GLU A 38 6.81 11.12 7.92
C GLU A 38 5.68 11.28 6.92
N LYS A 39 4.88 12.34 7.10
CA LYS A 39 3.73 12.60 6.23
C LYS A 39 4.19 12.73 4.78
N GLY A 40 3.63 11.90 3.91
CA GLY A 40 4.02 11.82 2.50
C GLY A 40 4.81 10.55 2.16
N SER A 41 5.35 9.85 3.16
CA SER A 41 5.92 8.52 2.98
C SER A 41 4.82 7.50 2.66
N PHE A 42 5.07 6.63 1.69
CA PHE A 42 4.12 5.58 1.30
C PHE A 42 4.83 4.37 0.70
N ILE A 43 4.15 3.22 0.76
CA ILE A 43 4.45 2.04 -0.05
C ILE A 43 3.22 1.62 -0.83
N GLY A 44 3.41 1.10 -2.04
CA GLY A 44 2.32 0.53 -2.79
C GLY A 44 2.71 -0.71 -3.58
N PHE A 45 1.70 -1.52 -3.86
CA PHE A 45 1.81 -2.82 -4.49
C PHE A 45 0.85 -2.88 -5.67
N LYS A 46 1.39 -3.19 -6.84
CA LYS A 46 0.65 -3.37 -8.09
C LYS A 46 0.55 -4.85 -8.42
N THR A 47 -0.67 -5.32 -8.58
CA THR A 47 -1.01 -6.55 -9.30
C THR A 47 -1.41 -6.20 -10.73
N ASN A 48 -1.82 -7.18 -11.53
CA ASN A 48 -2.30 -6.90 -12.90
C ASN A 48 -3.56 -6.04 -12.91
N ASP A 49 -4.42 -6.17 -11.90
CA ASP A 49 -5.77 -5.58 -11.91
C ASP A 49 -6.01 -4.58 -10.78
N LYS A 50 -5.13 -4.55 -9.78
CA LYS A 50 -5.31 -3.75 -8.56
C LYS A 50 -4.03 -3.08 -8.11
N ILE A 51 -4.20 -1.91 -7.53
CA ILE A 51 -3.16 -1.20 -6.78
C ILE A 51 -3.66 -1.14 -5.34
N ILE A 52 -2.78 -1.41 -4.39
CA ILE A 52 -2.99 -1.06 -2.99
C ILE A 52 -1.82 -0.19 -2.55
N GLN A 53 -2.11 0.93 -1.89
CA GLN A 53 -1.11 1.85 -1.35
C GLN A 53 -1.36 2.00 0.16
N PHE A 54 -0.29 2.15 0.91
CA PHE A 54 -0.29 2.49 2.32
C PHE A 54 0.47 3.79 2.46
N ASP A 55 -0.21 4.88 2.78
CA ASP A 55 0.41 6.16 3.08
C ASP A 55 0.43 6.41 4.59
N TRP A 56 1.56 6.90 5.08
CA TRP A 56 1.68 7.30 6.47
C TRP A 56 0.84 8.55 6.71
N ASN A 57 -0.06 8.45 7.69
CA ASN A 57 -0.85 9.58 8.15
C ASN A 57 -0.28 10.13 9.47
N ASP A 58 -1.11 10.41 10.47
CA ASP A 58 -0.70 10.83 11.81
C ASP A 58 -1.01 9.73 12.85
N ASP A 59 -0.58 9.96 14.09
CA ASP A 59 -0.97 9.14 15.25
C ASP A 59 -0.71 7.62 15.14
N ASN A 60 0.39 7.23 14.49
CA ASN A 60 0.75 5.82 14.25
C ASN A 60 -0.20 5.04 13.33
N LEU A 61 -0.92 5.76 12.48
CA LEU A 61 -1.85 5.19 11.53
C LEU A 61 -1.36 5.36 10.09
N TRP A 62 -1.60 4.32 9.31
CA TRP A 62 -1.46 4.31 7.88
C TRP A 62 -2.86 4.35 7.26
N MET A 63 -2.99 5.00 6.10
CA MET A 63 -4.17 4.87 5.27
C MET A 63 -3.89 3.83 4.19
N ALA A 64 -4.66 2.75 4.17
CA ALA A 64 -4.66 1.81 3.07
C ALA A 64 -5.66 2.29 2.00
N ASP A 65 -5.21 2.57 0.78
CA ASP A 65 -6.01 3.05 -0.35
C ASP A 65 -5.94 2.08 -1.54
N ILE A 66 -7.11 1.73 -2.07
CA ILE A 66 -7.28 0.87 -3.25
C ILE A 66 -8.14 1.61 -4.27
N PRO A 67 -7.55 2.24 -5.29
CA PRO A 67 -8.30 3.00 -6.28
C PRO A 67 -9.21 2.09 -7.13
N ASP A 68 -10.45 2.53 -7.34
CA ASP A 68 -11.42 1.97 -8.29
C ASP A 68 -11.84 3.06 -9.30
N PRO A 69 -11.08 3.19 -10.42
CA PRO A 69 -11.37 4.19 -11.44
C PRO A 69 -12.75 4.03 -12.10
N GLN A 70 -13.31 2.83 -12.10
CA GLN A 70 -14.63 2.59 -12.68
C GLN A 70 -15.73 3.25 -11.83
N LYS A 71 -15.53 3.28 -10.51
CA LYS A 71 -16.44 3.95 -9.56
C LYS A 71 -16.05 5.38 -9.23
N ARG A 72 -14.95 5.89 -9.80
CA ARG A 72 -14.40 7.23 -9.54
C ARG A 72 -14.17 7.46 -8.04
N GLY A 73 -13.43 6.56 -7.43
CA GLY A 73 -13.10 6.66 -6.01
C GLY A 73 -12.08 5.63 -5.59
N SER A 74 -11.90 5.48 -4.30
CA SER A 74 -11.06 4.45 -3.71
C SER A 74 -11.73 3.78 -2.53
N PHE A 75 -11.36 2.53 -2.29
CA PHE A 75 -11.64 1.87 -1.03
C PHE A 75 -10.52 2.23 -0.05
N GLN A 76 -10.89 2.76 1.10
CA GLN A 76 -9.96 3.29 2.10
C GLN A 76 -10.20 2.65 3.47
N LYS A 77 -9.12 2.47 4.23
CA LYS A 77 -9.15 2.01 5.61
C LYS A 77 -7.96 2.59 6.38
N GLU A 78 -8.22 3.14 7.57
CA GLU A 78 -7.17 3.41 8.55
C GLU A 78 -6.67 2.10 9.16
N CYS A 79 -5.37 1.91 9.15
CA CYS A 79 -4.70 0.70 9.60
C CYS A 79 -3.59 1.06 10.59
N ASP A 80 -3.49 0.30 11.68
CA ASP A 80 -2.26 0.25 12.44
C ASP A 80 -1.18 -0.55 11.68
N TYR A 81 0.02 -0.59 12.23
CA TYR A 81 1.16 -1.27 11.64
C TYR A 81 0.94 -2.77 11.43
N ASP A 82 0.38 -3.47 12.42
CA ASP A 82 0.13 -4.91 12.35
C ASP A 82 -0.93 -5.23 11.28
N GLN A 83 -1.98 -4.41 11.19
CA GLN A 83 -2.99 -4.49 10.14
C GLN A 83 -2.40 -4.28 8.75
N CYS A 84 -1.47 -3.32 8.59
CA CYS A 84 -0.77 -3.13 7.31
C CYS A 84 0.00 -4.39 6.92
N VAL A 85 0.76 -4.96 7.86
CA VAL A 85 1.54 -6.18 7.63
C VAL A 85 0.66 -7.35 7.22
N ASP A 86 -0.48 -7.54 7.89
CA ASP A 86 -1.42 -8.61 7.56
C ASP A 86 -2.04 -8.43 6.17
N ILE A 87 -2.38 -7.20 5.79
CA ILE A 87 -2.88 -6.90 4.45
C ILE A 87 -1.80 -7.16 3.40
N ILE A 88 -0.55 -6.72 3.63
CA ILE A 88 0.58 -6.95 2.73
C ILE A 88 0.79 -8.46 2.52
N LYS A 89 0.90 -9.24 3.60
CA LYS A 89 1.04 -10.70 3.53
C LYS A 89 -0.10 -11.32 2.73
N SER A 90 -1.34 -10.93 3.03
CA SER A 90 -2.52 -11.45 2.36
C SER A 90 -2.53 -11.14 0.86
N ALA A 91 -2.06 -9.96 0.46
CA ALA A 91 -1.93 -9.59 -0.95
C ALA A 91 -0.90 -10.47 -1.68
N PHE A 92 0.24 -10.76 -1.06
CA PHE A 92 1.30 -11.61 -1.64
C PHE A 92 0.92 -13.09 -1.72
N ASP A 93 0.19 -13.60 -0.73
CA ASP A 93 -0.21 -15.02 -0.68
C ASP A 93 -1.40 -15.34 -1.60
N ASN A 94 -2.20 -14.34 -1.97
CA ASN A 94 -3.43 -14.54 -2.73
C ASN A 94 -3.46 -13.71 -4.02
N PRO A 95 -3.23 -14.31 -5.21
CA PRO A 95 -3.32 -13.59 -6.48
C PRO A 95 -4.73 -13.07 -6.79
N ASN A 96 -5.77 -13.59 -6.12
CA ASN A 96 -7.16 -13.15 -6.21
C ASN A 96 -7.59 -12.39 -4.95
N TRP A 97 -6.66 -11.70 -4.28
CA TRP A 97 -6.95 -10.95 -3.08
C TRP A 97 -8.17 -10.02 -3.27
N GLN A 98 -9.11 -10.11 -2.34
CA GLN A 98 -10.35 -9.33 -2.34
C GLN A 98 -10.25 -8.21 -1.32
N ILE A 99 -10.88 -7.08 -1.64
CA ILE A 99 -10.93 -5.94 -0.73
C ILE A 99 -11.71 -6.38 0.53
N PRO A 100 -11.10 -6.30 1.72
CA PRO A 100 -11.76 -6.64 2.96
C PRO A 100 -13.00 -5.77 3.20
N ASN A 101 -14.02 -6.33 3.87
CA ASN A 101 -15.32 -5.67 4.06
C ASN A 101 -15.26 -4.42 4.96
N ASP A 102 -14.17 -4.21 5.67
CA ASP A 102 -13.93 -3.08 6.57
C ASP A 102 -13.34 -1.85 5.86
N PHE A 103 -13.07 -1.93 4.55
CA PHE A 103 -12.75 -0.76 3.74
C PHE A 103 -14.01 0.03 3.38
N GLY A 104 -13.99 1.34 3.62
CA GLY A 104 -15.02 2.28 3.20
C GLY A 104 -14.76 2.80 1.79
N PHE A 105 -15.79 2.92 0.94
CA PHE A 105 -15.63 3.53 -0.37
C PHE A 105 -15.77 5.06 -0.29
N MET A 106 -14.77 5.76 -0.81
CA MET A 106 -14.69 7.22 -0.88
C MET A 106 -14.66 7.66 -2.35
N SER A 107 -15.68 8.39 -2.79
CA SER A 107 -15.72 8.96 -4.15
C SER A 107 -14.78 10.17 -4.27
N TRP A 108 -14.15 10.31 -5.44
CA TRP A 108 -13.38 11.48 -5.85
C TRP A 108 -14.27 12.56 -6.48
#